data_AF-A0A1Y5S4L2-F1
#
_entry.id   AF-A0A1Y5S4L2-F1
#
_cell.length_a   1.000
_cell.length_b   1.000
_cell.length_c   1.000
_cell.angle_alpha   90.00
_cell.angle_beta   90.00
_cell.angle_gamma   90.00
#
_symmetry.space_group_name_H-M   'P 1'
#
loop_
_entity.id
_entity.type
_entity.pdbx_description
1 polymer ?
#
loop_
_entity_poly.entity_id
_entity_poly.type
_entity_poly.pdbx_seq_one_letter_code
_entity_poly.pdbx_strand_id
1 'polypeptide(L)'
;MKKPLRGAPRDKVRDGGRFDPDRAIRTWEQDGIAYFKVAEVSLPVTSSAAALERAARAAGRDVEAEAYYAWDLGAESSTAWWFGWGGFDLEEEIVAHAVRGLKPVREKLAAFDPKDNDVGCDSVEEYLDLLVAAHDTELSAADLKRGFRDWVNALSPEIRHILERDLASWYRRAANTAPDRGGR
;
A
#
# COMPACT_ATOMS: atom_id res chain seq x y z
N MET A 1 -6.85 -33.70 46.49
CA MET A 1 -7.40 -32.41 45.98
C MET A 1 -6.36 -31.76 45.06
N LYS A 2 -6.67 -31.66 43.75
CA LYS A 2 -5.76 -31.12 42.73
C LYS A 2 -5.88 -29.58 42.69
N LYS A 3 -4.76 -28.87 42.83
CA LYS A 3 -4.70 -27.41 42.63
C LYS A 3 -4.97 -27.07 41.16
N PRO A 4 -5.83 -26.08 40.83
CA PRO A 4 -5.96 -25.62 39.45
C PRO A 4 -4.70 -24.85 39.03
N LEU A 5 -4.24 -25.14 37.82
CA LEU A 5 -3.14 -24.44 37.15
C LEU A 5 -3.53 -22.96 36.99
N ARG A 6 -2.65 -22.07 37.45
CA ARG A 6 -2.74 -20.63 37.19
C ARG A 6 -2.74 -20.42 35.68
N GLY A 7 -3.85 -19.90 35.15
CA GLY A 7 -3.93 -19.47 33.76
C GLY A 7 -2.82 -18.47 33.46
N ALA A 8 -2.14 -18.67 32.34
CA ALA A 8 -1.22 -17.69 31.78
C ALA A 8 -1.93 -16.33 31.66
N PRO A 9 -1.21 -15.22 31.87
CA PRO A 9 -1.78 -13.90 31.62
C PRO A 9 -2.20 -13.84 30.16
N ARG A 10 -3.51 -13.79 29.91
CA ARG A 10 -4.05 -13.36 28.63
C ARG A 10 -3.59 -11.93 28.46
N ASP A 11 -2.61 -11.72 27.59
CA ASP A 11 -2.26 -10.39 27.13
C ASP A 11 -3.56 -9.71 26.71
N LYS A 12 -3.89 -8.64 27.43
CA LYS A 12 -4.98 -7.76 27.07
C LYS A 12 -4.56 -7.15 25.74
N VAL A 13 -5.10 -7.69 24.65
CA VAL A 13 -5.12 -7.03 23.34
C VAL A 13 -5.71 -5.65 23.61
N ARG A 14 -4.83 -4.65 23.67
CA ARG A 14 -5.24 -3.25 23.82
C ARG A 14 -6.18 -2.96 22.67
N ASP A 15 -7.30 -2.37 23.01
CA ASP A 15 -8.37 -1.98 22.10
C ASP A 15 -7.79 -1.09 20.97
N GLY A 16 -7.48 -1.73 19.84
CA GLY A 16 -8.10 -1.43 18.57
C GLY A 16 -8.02 0.01 18.10
N GLY A 17 -6.83 0.61 18.05
CA GLY A 17 -6.61 1.73 17.13
C GLY A 17 -6.93 1.24 15.72
N ARG A 18 -8.16 1.46 15.24
CA ARG A 18 -8.63 0.98 13.94
C ARG A 18 -7.63 1.46 12.90
N PHE A 19 -7.06 0.51 12.16
CA PHE A 19 -6.21 0.83 11.04
C PHE A 19 -6.92 1.82 10.11
N ASP A 20 -6.21 2.90 9.78
CA ASP A 20 -6.70 3.92 8.86
C ASP A 20 -5.87 3.85 7.57
N PRO A 21 -6.42 3.26 6.50
CA PRO A 21 -5.75 3.16 5.21
C PRO A 21 -5.31 4.52 4.67
N ASP A 22 -6.05 5.59 5.00
CA ASP A 22 -5.74 6.93 4.52
C ASP A 22 -4.41 7.48 5.06
N ARG A 23 -3.90 6.91 6.15
CA ARG A 23 -2.57 7.24 6.70
C ARG A 23 -1.44 6.43 6.07
N ALA A 24 -1.77 5.33 5.39
CA ALA A 24 -0.80 4.45 4.77
C ALA A 24 -0.58 4.75 3.28
N ILE A 25 -1.34 5.66 2.69
CA ILE A 25 -1.15 6.12 1.31
C ILE A 25 -1.06 7.63 1.25
N ARG A 26 -0.10 8.12 0.48
CA ARG A 26 -0.03 9.51 0.03
C ARG A 26 -0.37 9.54 -1.44
N THR A 27 -1.30 10.40 -1.84
CA THR A 27 -1.63 10.67 -3.24
C THR A 27 -1.42 12.14 -3.55
N TRP A 28 -1.08 12.47 -4.79
CA TRP A 28 -0.95 13.85 -5.28
C TRP A 28 -1.17 13.89 -6.80
N GLU A 29 -1.33 15.10 -7.34
CA GLU A 29 -1.43 15.32 -8.78
C GLU A 29 -0.27 16.20 -9.24
N GLN A 30 0.29 15.88 -10.39
CA GLN A 30 1.33 16.65 -11.04
C GLN A 30 1.14 16.55 -12.55
N ASP A 31 1.12 17.71 -13.23
CA ASP A 31 0.97 17.79 -14.69
C ASP A 31 -0.27 17.04 -15.24
N GLY A 32 -1.35 17.00 -14.45
CA GLY A 32 -2.60 16.32 -14.81
C GLY A 32 -2.57 14.81 -14.62
N ILE A 33 -1.50 14.25 -14.07
CA ILE A 33 -1.35 12.83 -13.75
C ILE A 33 -1.42 12.66 -12.24
N ALA A 34 -2.21 11.69 -11.78
CA ALA A 34 -2.27 11.33 -10.38
C ALA A 34 -1.18 10.29 -10.03
N TYR A 35 -0.58 10.49 -8.87
CA TYR A 35 0.50 9.66 -8.35
C TYR A 35 0.20 9.24 -6.92
N PHE A 36 0.87 8.18 -6.47
CA PHE A 36 0.77 7.75 -5.09
C PHE A 36 2.04 7.05 -4.58
N LYS A 37 2.12 6.95 -3.25
CA LYS A 37 3.11 6.14 -2.53
C LYS A 37 2.43 5.44 -1.36
N VAL A 38 2.67 4.15 -1.21
CA VAL A 38 2.17 3.35 -0.09
C VAL A 38 3.27 3.18 0.95
N ALA A 39 2.94 3.37 2.22
CA ALA A 39 3.87 3.25 3.34
C ALA A 39 5.10 4.18 3.22
N GLU A 40 4.92 5.42 2.74
CA GLU A 40 6.04 6.35 2.58
C GLU A 40 6.73 6.63 3.92
N VAL A 41 8.06 6.50 3.94
CA VAL A 41 8.93 6.88 5.06
C VAL A 41 10.06 7.78 4.58
N SER A 42 10.48 8.70 5.44
CA SER A 42 11.68 9.50 5.22
C SER A 42 12.91 8.78 5.76
N LEU A 43 13.98 8.76 4.98
CA LEU A 43 15.28 8.20 5.33
C LEU A 43 16.32 9.33 5.33
N PRO A 44 17.20 9.39 6.34
CA PRO A 44 18.17 10.48 6.50
C PRO A 44 19.39 10.39 5.57
N VAL A 45 19.43 9.38 4.70
CA VAL A 45 20.58 9.11 3.84
C VAL A 45 20.41 9.83 2.52
N THR A 46 21.25 10.85 2.29
CA THR A 46 21.18 11.72 1.11
C THR A 46 22.47 11.77 0.30
N SER A 47 23.53 11.06 0.72
CA SER A 47 24.87 11.20 0.15
C SER A 47 25.38 9.96 -0.61
N SER A 48 24.64 8.84 -0.59
CA SER A 48 25.05 7.61 -1.26
C SER A 48 23.87 6.70 -1.55
N ALA A 49 23.66 6.37 -2.83
CA ALA A 49 22.65 5.40 -3.26
C ALA A 49 22.81 4.03 -2.57
N ALA A 50 24.05 3.55 -2.43
CA ALA A 50 24.33 2.28 -1.74
C ALA A 50 23.99 2.32 -0.24
N ALA A 51 24.15 3.47 0.41
CA ALA A 51 23.74 3.63 1.81
C ALA A 51 22.21 3.75 1.94
N LEU A 52 21.54 4.39 0.98
CA LEU A 52 20.08 4.50 0.93
C LEU A 52 19.44 3.13 0.72
N GLU A 53 19.95 2.33 -0.23
CA GLU A 53 19.49 0.97 -0.46
C GLU A 53 19.63 0.11 0.81
N ARG A 54 20.78 0.19 1.50
CA ARG A 54 20.95 -0.54 2.77
C ARG A 54 19.96 -0.08 3.84
N ALA A 55 19.68 1.23 3.93
CA ALA A 55 18.72 1.76 4.90
C ALA A 55 17.29 1.30 4.59
N ALA A 56 16.88 1.32 3.31
CA ALA A 56 15.58 0.82 2.86
C ALA A 56 15.45 -0.69 3.12
N ARG A 57 16.46 -1.48 2.76
CA ARG A 57 16.50 -2.94 3.05
C ARG A 57 16.47 -3.23 4.55
N ALA A 58 17.15 -2.43 5.37
CA ALA A 58 17.14 -2.59 6.83
C ALA A 58 15.74 -2.29 7.42
N ALA A 59 15.06 -1.28 6.90
CA ALA A 59 13.67 -0.98 7.28
C ALA A 59 12.71 -2.12 6.87
N GLY A 60 12.95 -2.75 5.71
CA GLY A 60 12.13 -3.82 5.14
C GLY A 60 12.49 -5.25 5.55
N ARG A 61 13.52 -5.45 6.38
CA ARG A 61 14.12 -6.77 6.66
C ARG A 61 13.13 -7.85 7.11
N ASP A 62 12.05 -7.46 7.79
CA ASP A 62 11.05 -8.36 8.36
C ASP A 62 9.64 -8.07 7.82
N VAL A 63 9.56 -7.45 6.63
CA VAL A 63 8.31 -7.18 5.92
C VAL A 63 8.36 -7.92 4.60
N GLU A 64 7.28 -8.60 4.23
CA GLU A 64 7.13 -9.22 2.91
C GLU A 64 6.81 -8.15 1.84
N ALA A 65 7.59 -7.07 1.77
CA ALA A 65 7.38 -5.99 0.82
C ALA A 65 8.56 -5.82 -0.12
N GLU A 66 8.26 -5.63 -1.40
CA GLU A 66 9.19 -5.05 -2.36
C GLU A 66 9.10 -3.53 -2.24
N ALA A 67 10.24 -2.86 -2.08
CA ALA A 67 10.28 -1.42 -1.80
C ALA A 67 11.04 -0.66 -2.89
N TYR A 68 10.48 0.46 -3.34
CA TYR A 68 11.19 1.46 -4.10
C TYR A 68 11.78 2.52 -3.19
N TYR A 69 12.85 3.17 -3.66
CA TYR A 69 13.47 4.30 -3.02
C TYR A 69 13.78 5.37 -4.07
N ALA A 70 13.43 6.62 -3.78
CA ALA A 70 13.88 7.75 -4.55
C ALA A 70 14.88 8.57 -3.75
N TRP A 71 15.98 8.86 -4.43
CA TRP A 71 17.01 9.77 -3.96
C TRP A 71 16.86 11.09 -4.70
N ASP A 72 16.60 12.17 -3.97
CA ASP A 72 16.73 13.52 -4.47
C ASP A 72 18.03 14.13 -3.91
N LEU A 73 18.98 14.42 -4.80
CA LEU A 73 20.27 15.02 -4.47
C LEU A 73 20.15 16.43 -3.87
N GLY A 74 19.00 17.09 -4.05
CA GLY A 74 18.71 18.42 -3.50
C GLY A 74 17.94 18.43 -2.18
N ALA A 75 17.48 17.27 -1.69
CA ALA A 75 16.64 17.18 -0.51
C ALA A 75 17.42 16.81 0.77
N GLU A 76 16.96 17.30 1.92
CA GLU A 76 17.53 16.96 3.24
C GLU A 76 17.26 15.51 3.67
N SER A 77 16.33 14.83 2.99
CA SER A 77 15.99 13.42 3.22
C SER A 77 15.61 12.71 1.92
N SER A 78 15.84 11.40 1.89
CA SER A 78 15.33 10.51 0.84
C SER A 78 14.00 9.90 1.26
N THR A 79 13.25 9.33 0.32
CA THR A 79 12.00 8.61 0.63
C THR A 79 12.06 7.17 0.17
N ALA A 80 11.47 6.27 0.95
CA ALA A 80 11.22 4.88 0.57
C ALA A 80 9.75 4.56 0.77
N TRP A 81 9.19 3.71 -0.09
CA TRP A 81 7.79 3.30 -0.06
C TRP A 81 7.65 1.90 -0.66
N TRP A 82 6.51 1.27 -0.44
CA TRP A 82 6.25 -0.07 -0.94
C TRP A 82 5.79 -0.03 -2.40
N PHE A 83 6.34 -0.92 -3.20
CA PHE A 83 5.89 -1.23 -4.55
C PHE A 83 4.99 -2.47 -4.56
N GLY A 84 5.42 -3.52 -3.87
CA GLY A 84 4.65 -4.74 -3.67
C GLY A 84 4.59 -5.12 -2.20
N TRP A 85 3.57 -5.88 -1.81
CA TRP A 85 3.45 -6.44 -0.45
C TRP A 85 2.73 -7.78 -0.47
N GLY A 86 3.28 -8.80 0.19
CA GLY A 86 2.65 -10.12 0.34
C GLY A 86 2.38 -10.84 -1.00
N GLY A 87 3.13 -10.51 -2.06
CA GLY A 87 2.92 -10.99 -3.42
C GLY A 87 1.92 -10.17 -4.25
N PHE A 88 1.32 -9.13 -3.69
CA PHE A 88 0.49 -8.17 -4.41
C PHE A 88 1.36 -7.09 -5.05
N ASP A 89 1.14 -6.80 -6.33
CA ASP A 89 1.62 -5.58 -6.97
C ASP A 89 0.70 -4.42 -6.57
N LEU A 90 1.19 -3.50 -5.75
CA LEU A 90 0.33 -2.43 -5.23
C LEU A 90 -0.07 -1.44 -6.33
N GLU A 91 0.70 -1.32 -7.41
CA GLU A 91 0.34 -0.47 -8.54
C GLU A 91 -0.88 -1.02 -9.26
N GLU A 92 -0.78 -2.26 -9.72
CA GLU A 92 -1.88 -2.92 -10.43
C GLU A 92 -3.14 -3.02 -9.55
N GLU A 93 -3.00 -3.44 -8.29
CA GLU A 93 -4.13 -3.63 -7.38
C GLU A 93 -4.86 -2.32 -7.06
N ILE A 94 -4.12 -1.25 -6.73
CA ILE A 94 -4.74 0.03 -6.36
C ILE A 94 -5.39 0.67 -7.57
N VAL A 95 -4.75 0.62 -8.74
CA VAL A 95 -5.30 1.16 -9.99
C VAL A 95 -6.55 0.38 -10.40
N ALA A 96 -6.52 -0.96 -10.37
CA ALA A 96 -7.69 -1.79 -10.70
C ALA A 96 -8.88 -1.49 -9.79
N HIS A 97 -8.65 -1.37 -8.48
CA HIS A 97 -9.70 -0.97 -7.53
C HIS A 97 -10.19 0.47 -7.75
N ALA A 98 -9.30 1.42 -8.07
CA ALA A 98 -9.65 2.80 -8.35
C ALA A 98 -10.54 2.93 -9.59
N VAL A 99 -10.14 2.27 -10.70
CA VAL A 99 -10.87 2.20 -11.98
C VAL A 99 -12.24 1.55 -11.78
N ARG A 100 -12.30 0.41 -11.07
CA ARG A 100 -13.56 -0.27 -10.74
C ARG A 100 -14.53 0.64 -9.97
N GLY A 101 -14.03 1.62 -9.22
CA GLY A 101 -14.86 2.60 -8.50
C GLY A 101 -15.49 3.68 -9.39
N LEU A 102 -14.98 3.89 -10.61
CA LEU A 102 -15.51 4.90 -11.53
C LEU A 102 -16.94 4.55 -11.95
N LYS A 103 -17.83 5.54 -11.96
CA LYS A 103 -19.22 5.36 -12.38
C LYS A 103 -19.34 4.68 -13.78
N PRO A 104 -18.70 5.18 -14.85
CA PRO A 104 -18.82 4.56 -16.17
C PRO A 104 -18.31 3.12 -16.21
N VAL A 105 -17.25 2.80 -15.46
CA VAL A 105 -16.70 1.44 -15.37
C VAL A 105 -17.66 0.50 -14.65
N ARG A 106 -18.27 0.92 -13.53
CA ARG A 106 -19.27 0.11 -12.82
C ARG A 106 -20.47 -0.22 -13.71
N GLU A 107 -20.92 0.74 -14.50
CA GLU A 107 -22.03 0.55 -15.44
C GLU A 107 -21.67 -0.46 -16.53
N LYS A 108 -20.46 -0.35 -17.11
CA LYS A 108 -19.94 -1.31 -18.09
C LYS A 108 -19.81 -2.73 -17.50
N LEU A 109 -19.17 -2.87 -16.33
CA LEU A 109 -19.00 -4.16 -15.67
C LEU A 109 -20.33 -4.82 -15.31
N ALA A 110 -21.33 -4.05 -14.87
CA ALA A 110 -22.66 -4.58 -14.54
C ALA A 110 -23.45 -5.06 -15.76
N ALA A 111 -23.15 -4.51 -16.95
CA ALA A 111 -23.80 -4.87 -18.21
C ALA A 111 -23.02 -5.92 -19.01
N PHE A 112 -21.81 -6.28 -18.60
CA PHE A 112 -20.94 -7.19 -19.33
C PHE A 112 -21.41 -8.65 -19.21
N ASP A 113 -21.54 -9.32 -20.36
CA ASP A 113 -21.76 -10.76 -20.46
C ASP A 113 -20.58 -11.41 -21.20
N PRO A 114 -19.77 -12.26 -20.53
CA PRO A 114 -18.67 -12.96 -21.19
C PRO A 114 -19.11 -13.82 -22.40
N LYS A 115 -20.38 -14.21 -22.49
CA LYS A 115 -20.90 -15.04 -23.59
C LYS A 115 -21.41 -14.24 -24.78
N ASP A 116 -21.63 -12.95 -24.61
CA ASP A 116 -22.21 -12.06 -25.61
C ASP A 116 -21.62 -10.65 -25.48
N ASN A 117 -20.37 -10.51 -25.92
CA ASN A 117 -19.66 -9.23 -25.94
C ASN A 117 -18.92 -9.01 -27.26
N ASP A 118 -18.72 -7.74 -27.61
CA ASP A 118 -18.08 -7.28 -28.85
C ASP A 118 -16.57 -7.05 -28.70
N VAL A 119 -16.04 -7.15 -27.48
CA VAL A 119 -14.64 -6.89 -27.15
C VAL A 119 -13.77 -8.15 -27.10
N GLY A 120 -14.36 -9.34 -27.19
CA GLY A 120 -13.65 -10.62 -27.24
C GLY A 120 -13.04 -11.06 -25.92
N CYS A 121 -13.61 -10.63 -24.79
CA CYS A 121 -13.18 -11.06 -23.45
C CYS A 121 -13.94 -12.31 -23.02
N ASP A 122 -13.21 -13.30 -22.50
CA ASP A 122 -13.76 -14.57 -22.02
C ASP A 122 -14.19 -14.49 -20.55
N SER A 123 -13.79 -13.44 -19.83
CA SER A 123 -14.07 -13.26 -18.40
C SER A 123 -14.27 -11.79 -18.01
N VAL A 124 -14.83 -11.60 -16.81
CA VAL A 124 -14.98 -10.26 -16.20
C VAL A 124 -13.60 -9.69 -15.85
N GLU A 125 -12.64 -10.55 -15.47
CA GLU A 125 -11.27 -10.12 -15.19
C GLU A 125 -10.58 -9.55 -16.43
N GLU A 126 -10.63 -10.25 -17.57
CA GLU A 126 -10.04 -9.77 -18.82
C GLU A 126 -10.69 -8.45 -19.27
N TYR A 127 -12.01 -8.35 -19.12
CA TYR A 127 -12.71 -7.12 -19.44
C TYR A 127 -12.31 -5.97 -18.51
N LEU A 128 -12.10 -6.25 -17.21
CA LEU A 128 -11.59 -5.26 -16.27
C LEU A 128 -10.20 -4.78 -16.66
N ASP A 129 -9.30 -5.67 -17.09
CA ASP A 129 -7.95 -5.30 -17.52
C ASP A 129 -7.99 -4.34 -18.73
N LEU A 130 -8.90 -4.58 -19.69
CA LEU A 130 -9.14 -3.64 -20.78
C LEU A 130 -9.66 -2.29 -20.28
N LEU A 131 -10.56 -2.28 -19.30
CA LEU A 131 -11.08 -1.04 -18.72
C LEU A 131 -10.01 -0.30 -17.92
N VAL A 132 -9.11 -1.01 -17.25
CA VAL A 132 -7.95 -0.42 -16.56
C VAL A 132 -7.05 0.28 -17.56
N ALA A 133 -6.64 -0.40 -18.63
CA ALA A 133 -5.79 0.18 -19.67
C ALA A 133 -6.43 1.40 -20.38
N ALA A 134 -7.77 1.49 -20.39
CA ALA A 134 -8.49 2.59 -21.01
C ALA A 134 -8.67 3.81 -20.08
N HIS A 135 -8.60 3.63 -18.76
CA HIS A 135 -9.01 4.65 -17.77
C HIS A 135 -7.95 4.95 -16.69
N ASP A 136 -6.81 4.26 -16.67
CA ASP A 136 -5.74 4.45 -15.68
C ASP A 136 -5.22 5.90 -15.63
N THR A 137 -5.06 6.55 -16.79
CA THR A 137 -4.60 7.93 -16.93
C THR A 137 -5.67 8.97 -16.58
N GLU A 138 -6.93 8.56 -16.41
CA GLU A 138 -8.05 9.45 -16.05
C GLU A 138 -8.26 9.54 -14.52
N LEU A 139 -7.51 8.75 -13.74
CA LEU A 139 -7.66 8.70 -12.29
C LEU A 139 -7.16 9.98 -11.63
N SER A 140 -7.94 10.51 -10.69
CA SER A 140 -7.50 11.58 -9.78
C SER A 140 -6.75 11.03 -8.56
N ALA A 141 -6.07 11.90 -7.83
CA ALA A 141 -5.46 11.52 -6.55
C ALA A 141 -6.49 11.02 -5.52
N ALA A 142 -7.74 11.50 -5.60
CA ALA A 142 -8.83 11.04 -4.75
C ALA A 142 -9.31 9.63 -5.16
N ASP A 143 -9.29 9.31 -6.46
CA ASP A 143 -9.63 7.98 -6.97
C ASP A 143 -8.63 6.93 -6.51
N LEU A 144 -7.33 7.22 -6.59
CA LEU A 144 -6.26 6.33 -6.10
C LEU A 144 -6.38 6.07 -4.60
N LYS A 145 -6.69 7.13 -3.83
CA LYS A 145 -6.87 7.00 -2.37
C LYS A 145 -8.08 6.12 -2.03
N ARG A 146 -9.18 6.27 -2.78
CA ARG A 146 -10.34 5.37 -2.68
C ARG A 146 -9.96 3.94 -3.08
N GLY A 147 -9.24 3.76 -4.19
CA GLY A 147 -8.80 2.46 -4.69
C GLY A 147 -8.02 1.68 -3.64
N PHE A 148 -7.06 2.33 -2.96
CA PHE A 148 -6.32 1.72 -1.87
C PHE A 148 -7.21 1.28 -0.71
N ARG A 149 -8.18 2.11 -0.33
CA ARG A 149 -9.13 1.77 0.74
C ARG A 149 -9.99 0.58 0.35
N ASP A 150 -10.45 0.53 -0.90
CA ASP A 150 -11.29 -0.55 -1.42
C ASP A 150 -10.50 -1.85 -1.53
N TRP A 151 -9.24 -1.79 -1.97
CA TRP A 151 -8.30 -2.92 -1.96
C TRP A 151 -8.09 -3.47 -0.55
N VAL A 152 -7.73 -2.62 0.43
CA VAL A 152 -7.60 -3.04 1.85
C VAL A 152 -8.89 -3.69 2.37
N ASN A 153 -10.05 -3.15 1.98
CA ASN A 153 -11.35 -3.67 2.40
C ASN A 153 -11.68 -5.01 1.76
N ALA A 154 -11.16 -5.31 0.56
CA ALA A 154 -11.30 -6.59 -0.12
C ALA A 154 -10.40 -7.69 0.48
N LEU A 155 -9.30 -7.32 1.16
CA LEU A 155 -8.45 -8.27 1.88
C LEU A 155 -9.23 -8.98 2.99
N SER A 156 -8.94 -10.28 3.16
CA SER A 156 -9.47 -11.05 4.28
C SER A 156 -9.01 -10.46 5.63
N PRO A 157 -9.76 -10.66 6.72
CA PRO A 157 -9.39 -10.11 8.03
C PRO A 157 -7.99 -10.52 8.50
N GLU A 158 -7.56 -11.74 8.18
CA GLU A 158 -6.23 -12.25 8.51
C GLU A 158 -5.13 -11.51 7.75
N ILE A 159 -5.29 -11.37 6.43
CA ILE A 159 -4.32 -10.65 5.58
C ILE A 159 -4.24 -9.18 5.96
N ARG A 160 -5.40 -8.54 6.24
CA ARG A 160 -5.42 -7.16 6.74
C ARG A 160 -4.67 -7.00 8.06
N HIS A 161 -4.79 -7.96 8.97
CA HIS A 161 -4.04 -7.94 10.23
C HIS A 161 -2.52 -8.03 10.01
N ILE A 162 -2.08 -8.85 9.05
CA ILE A 162 -0.66 -8.95 8.67
C ILE A 162 -0.18 -7.61 8.07
N LEU A 163 -0.96 -7.00 7.17
CA LEU A 163 -0.66 -5.68 6.58
C LEU A 163 -0.46 -4.62 7.67
N GLU A 164 -1.38 -4.56 8.64
CA GLU A 164 -1.33 -3.62 9.75
C GLU A 164 -0.05 -3.79 10.60
N ARG A 165 0.29 -5.04 10.93
CA ARG A 165 1.50 -5.38 11.68
C ARG A 165 2.76 -4.95 10.92
N ASP A 166 2.80 -5.22 9.63
CA ASP A 166 3.94 -4.95 8.77
C ASP A 166 4.15 -3.44 8.58
N LEU A 167 3.07 -2.68 8.35
CA LEU A 167 3.08 -1.21 8.30
C LEU A 167 3.60 -0.63 9.63
N ALA A 168 3.10 -1.12 10.76
CA ALA A 168 3.56 -0.68 12.07
C ALA A 168 5.06 -0.97 12.30
N SER A 169 5.53 -2.14 11.86
CA SER A 169 6.95 -2.51 11.93
C SER A 169 7.81 -1.60 11.04
N TRP A 170 7.37 -1.35 9.81
CA TRP A 170 8.03 -0.49 8.83
C TRP A 170 8.21 0.93 9.35
N TYR A 171 7.13 1.58 9.79
CA TYR A 171 7.19 2.94 10.32
C TYR A 171 8.08 3.05 11.56
N ARG A 172 7.98 2.09 12.48
CA ARG A 172 8.82 2.09 13.69
C ARG A 172 10.31 1.96 13.35
N ARG A 173 10.67 1.11 12.38
CA ARG A 173 12.08 0.91 11.98
C ARG A 173 12.63 2.12 11.27
N ALA A 174 11.85 2.73 10.38
CA ALA A 174 12.24 3.96 9.70
C ALA A 174 12.46 5.11 10.69
N ALA A 175 11.64 5.22 11.74
CA ALA A 175 11.86 6.20 12.80
C ALA A 175 13.18 5.96 13.56
N ASN A 176 13.57 4.70 13.77
CA ASN A 176 14.81 4.35 14.47
C ASN A 176 16.07 4.46 13.59
N THR A 177 15.93 4.54 12.27
CA THR A 177 17.05 4.79 11.35
C THR A 177 17.32 6.28 11.14
N ALA A 178 16.43 7.18 11.59
CA ALA A 178 16.71 8.60 11.65
C ALA A 178 17.90 8.86 12.61
N PRO A 179 18.89 9.70 12.25
CA PRO A 179 19.97 10.05 13.15
C PRO A 179 19.36 10.64 14.41
N ASP A 180 19.84 10.17 15.55
CA ASP A 180 19.54 10.75 16.84
C ASP A 180 19.73 12.26 16.68
N ARG A 181 18.65 13.05 16.81
CA ARG A 181 18.74 14.52 16.85
C ARG A 181 19.32 14.89 18.22
N GLY A 182 20.52 14.38 18.50
CA GLY A 182 21.29 14.63 19.69
C GLY A 182 21.76 16.09 19.66
N GLY A 183 21.04 16.91 20.40
CA GLY A 183 21.48 18.10 21.12
C GLY A 183 22.54 18.97 20.44
N ARG A 184 22.10 20.15 19.99
CA ARG A 184 22.87 21.38 20.19
C ARG A 184 22.02 22.35 20.98
#